data_AF-A0A9X1NAC0-F1
#
_entry.id   AF-A0A9X1NAC0-F1
#
_cell.length_a   1.000
_cell.length_b   1.000
_cell.length_c   1.000
_cell.angle_alpha   90.00
_cell.angle_beta   90.00
_cell.angle_gamma   90.00
#
_symmetry.space_group_name_H-M   'P 1'
#
loop_
_entity.id
_entity.type
_entity.pdbx_description
1 polymer ?
#
loop_
_entity_poly.entity_id
_entity_poly.type
_entity_poly.pdbx_seq_one_letter_code
_entity_poly.pdbx_strand_id
1 'polypeptide(L)'
;MQEGPDHDHPPGENPDDRLMPPGQTGRTDRPVRHYGPVPKVRDRDSWMLSFGGATKSDESFVVSLGELEKLPRSELTADMHCAGKFTTLDNIWEGIRARDVVEAYPPLPGITNVIVYGQYGYSANVRLDDLLADNAMLATHQDGELLTPEHGFPVRLVIPHLYSWKGPKWFRGWEYLLEPRRGFWEERGYHLRGQVWAEERWSYQETHPGRLPSQSADRGENPGNGFDGPSGQEYAG
;
A
#
# COMPACT_ATOMS: atom_id res chain seq x y z
N MET A 1 7.21 -10.40 19.53
CA MET A 1 6.35 -9.35 18.97
C MET A 1 7.03 -8.04 19.33
N GLN A 2 7.65 -7.39 18.35
CA GLN A 2 8.33 -6.11 18.56
C GLN A 2 7.40 -5.08 17.96
N GLU A 3 6.55 -4.52 18.81
CA GLU A 3 5.70 -3.39 18.45
C GLU A 3 6.62 -2.24 18.06
N GLY A 4 6.54 -1.81 16.81
CA GLY A 4 7.16 -0.56 16.38
C GLY A 4 6.53 0.58 17.16
N PRO A 5 7.25 1.69 17.42
CA PRO A 5 6.73 2.68 18.33
C PRO A 5 5.45 3.31 17.75
N ASP A 6 4.45 3.51 18.60
CA ASP A 6 3.29 4.35 18.29
C ASP A 6 3.80 5.76 18.00
N HIS A 7 3.90 6.10 16.71
CA HIS A 7 4.37 7.38 16.24
C HIS A 7 3.19 8.25 15.79
N ASP A 8 2.27 8.47 16.72
CA ASP A 8 1.33 9.57 16.61
C ASP A 8 2.13 10.85 16.95
N HIS A 9 2.45 11.66 15.94
CA HIS A 9 3.20 12.92 16.11
C HIS A 9 2.29 14.09 15.78
N PRO A 10 2.29 15.17 16.60
CA PRO A 10 1.44 16.31 16.37
C PRO A 10 1.82 17.01 15.06
N PRO A 11 0.83 17.44 14.25
CA PRO A 11 1.10 18.15 13.01
C PRO A 11 1.85 19.47 13.27
N GLY A 12 2.91 19.73 12.50
CA GLY A 12 3.61 21.03 12.48
C GLY A 12 5.09 21.04 12.89
N GLU A 13 5.71 19.90 13.20
CA GLU A 13 7.17 19.81 13.35
C GLU A 13 7.88 19.93 11.99
N ASN A 14 9.10 20.48 11.99
CA ASN A 14 9.94 20.54 10.80
C ASN A 14 10.15 19.10 10.26
N PRO A 15 9.85 18.81 8.98
CA PRO A 15 10.04 17.49 8.39
C PRO A 15 11.44 16.90 8.59
N ASP A 16 12.45 17.77 8.70
CA ASP A 16 13.85 17.37 8.89
C ASP A 16 14.18 16.94 10.32
N ASP A 17 13.36 17.33 11.30
CA ASP A 17 13.56 17.03 12.73
C ASP A 17 12.75 15.80 13.21
N ARG A 18 11.82 15.31 12.37
CA ARG A 18 10.99 14.12 12.65
C ARG A 18 11.81 12.84 12.48
N LEU A 19 11.59 11.87 13.36
CA LEU A 19 12.13 10.53 13.15
C LEU A 19 11.49 9.91 11.90
N MET A 20 12.32 9.60 10.91
CA MET A 20 11.88 9.00 9.64
C MET A 20 12.30 7.53 9.55
N PRO A 21 11.52 6.68 8.84
CA PRO A 21 12.01 5.36 8.49
C PRO A 21 13.34 5.48 7.72
N PRO A 22 14.26 4.53 7.87
CA PRO A 22 15.61 4.71 7.33
C PRO A 22 15.60 4.97 5.82
N GLY A 23 16.49 5.83 5.34
CA GLY A 23 16.57 6.14 3.91
C GLY A 23 15.33 6.83 3.31
N GLN A 24 14.40 7.34 4.13
CA GLN A 24 13.30 8.20 3.70
C GLN A 24 13.63 9.67 3.86
N THR A 25 13.08 10.49 2.98
CA THR A 25 13.07 11.95 3.11
C THR A 25 11.62 12.43 3.21
N GLY A 26 11.33 13.17 4.28
CA GLY A 26 10.02 13.79 4.49
C GLY A 26 9.75 14.87 3.45
N ARG A 27 8.49 15.01 3.07
CA ARG A 27 8.03 16.07 2.17
C ARG A 27 6.54 16.34 2.35
N THR A 28 6.16 17.58 2.02
CA THR A 28 4.78 18.08 2.15
C THR A 28 4.02 18.05 0.81
N ASP A 29 4.72 17.93 -0.31
CA ASP A 29 4.09 17.70 -1.62
C ASP A 29 3.61 16.24 -1.76
N ARG A 30 2.61 16.03 -2.63
CA ARG A 30 2.00 14.71 -2.90
C ARG A 30 2.40 14.22 -4.29
N PRO A 31 3.60 13.67 -4.46
CA PRO A 31 4.06 13.22 -5.75
C PRO A 31 3.21 12.04 -6.24
N VAL A 32 2.74 12.18 -7.46
CA VAL A 32 1.93 11.18 -8.13
C VAL A 32 2.83 10.13 -8.79
N ARG A 33 2.59 8.85 -8.48
CA ARG A 33 3.23 7.70 -9.15
C ARG A 33 2.21 6.65 -9.54
N HIS A 34 2.26 6.18 -10.77
CA HIS A 34 1.37 5.13 -11.27
C HIS A 34 2.15 4.09 -12.05
N TYR A 35 1.65 2.87 -11.97
CA TYR A 35 1.90 1.85 -12.97
C TYR A 35 0.62 1.71 -13.79
N GLY A 36 0.66 2.05 -15.07
CA GLY A 36 -0.51 2.05 -15.95
C GLY A 36 -1.36 3.33 -15.91
N PRO A 37 -2.48 3.35 -16.65
CA PRO A 37 -3.33 4.53 -16.80
C PRO A 37 -4.12 4.83 -15.52
N VAL A 38 -4.63 6.06 -15.42
CA VAL A 38 -5.57 6.47 -14.37
C VAL A 38 -7.00 6.08 -14.80
N PRO A 39 -7.75 5.27 -14.02
CA PRO A 39 -9.13 4.94 -14.32
C PRO A 39 -10.01 6.19 -14.39
N LYS A 40 -10.85 6.26 -15.42
CA LYS A 40 -11.90 7.26 -15.53
C LYS A 40 -13.15 6.75 -14.83
N VAL A 41 -13.34 7.14 -13.58
CA VAL A 41 -14.50 6.74 -12.77
C VAL A 41 -15.53 7.85 -12.82
N ARG A 42 -16.65 7.57 -13.51
CA ARG A 42 -17.76 8.54 -13.67
C ARG A 42 -18.72 8.54 -12.50
N ASP A 43 -18.94 7.35 -11.92
CA ASP A 43 -19.86 7.13 -10.82
C ASP A 43 -19.15 6.25 -9.78
N ARG A 44 -19.04 6.78 -8.55
CA ARG A 44 -18.39 6.10 -7.43
C ARG A 44 -19.20 4.90 -6.95
N ASP A 45 -20.52 4.96 -7.03
CA ASP A 45 -21.40 3.93 -6.48
C ASP A 45 -21.44 2.70 -7.40
N SER A 46 -21.06 2.86 -8.67
CA SER A 46 -20.82 1.75 -9.60
C SER A 46 -19.54 0.96 -9.34
N TRP A 47 -18.70 1.42 -8.40
CA TRP A 47 -17.41 0.77 -8.12
C TRP A 47 -17.60 -0.52 -7.33
N MET A 48 -17.40 -1.67 -7.98
CA MET A 48 -17.49 -2.97 -7.33
C MET A 48 -16.16 -3.39 -6.70
N LEU A 49 -16.26 -4.00 -5.52
CA LEU A 49 -15.20 -4.58 -4.70
C LEU A 49 -15.51 -6.06 -4.46
N SER A 50 -14.48 -6.91 -4.49
CA SER A 50 -14.59 -8.36 -4.32
C SER A 50 -13.77 -8.85 -3.15
N PHE A 51 -14.40 -9.50 -2.18
CA PHE A 51 -13.75 -10.11 -1.02
C PHE A 51 -14.01 -11.62 -1.05
N GLY A 52 -12.96 -12.43 -1.22
CA GLY A 52 -13.13 -13.86 -1.47
C GLY A 52 -11.90 -14.70 -1.12
N GLY A 53 -11.71 -15.80 -1.85
CA GLY A 53 -10.69 -16.80 -1.53
C GLY A 53 -11.15 -17.74 -0.42
N ALA A 54 -10.25 -18.10 0.49
CA ALA A 54 -10.56 -18.97 1.62
C ALA A 54 -11.35 -18.23 2.73
N THR A 55 -12.63 -17.94 2.47
CA THR A 55 -13.56 -17.30 3.42
C THR A 55 -14.14 -18.31 4.41
N LYS A 56 -14.69 -17.81 5.52
CA LYS A 56 -15.34 -18.65 6.55
C LYS A 56 -16.59 -19.36 6.03
N SER A 57 -17.31 -18.72 5.10
CA SER A 57 -18.55 -19.25 4.50
C SER A 57 -18.33 -20.02 3.20
N ASP A 58 -17.10 -20.06 2.67
CA ASP A 58 -16.78 -20.59 1.33
C ASP A 58 -17.47 -19.80 0.18
N GLU A 59 -17.92 -18.57 0.47
CA GLU A 59 -18.52 -17.66 -0.50
C GLU A 59 -17.54 -16.56 -0.93
N SER A 60 -17.77 -15.98 -2.11
CA SER A 60 -17.13 -14.75 -2.55
C SER A 60 -18.15 -13.61 -2.56
N PHE A 61 -17.79 -12.49 -1.95
CA PHE A 61 -18.65 -11.34 -1.77
C PHE A 61 -18.29 -10.25 -2.77
N VAL A 62 -19.26 -9.84 -3.59
CA VAL A 62 -19.10 -8.72 -4.52
C VAL A 62 -20.06 -7.62 -4.08
N VAL A 63 -19.53 -6.47 -3.68
CA VAL A 63 -20.30 -5.35 -3.14
C VAL A 63 -19.91 -4.04 -3.80
N SER A 64 -20.86 -3.13 -3.94
CA SER A 64 -20.57 -1.77 -4.38
C SER A 64 -19.85 -0.97 -3.29
N LEU A 65 -19.10 0.05 -3.68
CA LEU A 65 -18.48 0.98 -2.73
C LEU A 65 -19.53 1.64 -1.84
N GLY A 66 -20.68 2.02 -2.39
CA GLY A 66 -21.78 2.61 -1.61
C GLY A 66 -22.40 1.65 -0.60
N GLU A 67 -22.40 0.34 -0.85
CA GLU A 67 -22.77 -0.66 0.17
C GLU A 67 -21.71 -0.80 1.24
N LEU A 68 -20.43 -0.82 0.85
CA LEU A 68 -19.33 -0.96 1.79
C LEU A 68 -19.27 0.24 2.75
N GLU A 69 -19.54 1.45 2.26
CA GLU A 69 -19.58 2.69 3.07
C GLU A 69 -20.74 2.77 4.08
N LYS A 70 -21.60 1.75 4.15
CA LYS A 70 -22.53 1.58 5.27
C LYS A 70 -21.83 1.09 6.54
N LEU A 71 -20.61 0.56 6.42
CA LEU A 71 -19.74 0.24 7.56
C LEU A 71 -19.27 1.52 8.28
N PRO A 72 -18.84 1.43 9.55
CA PRO A 72 -18.37 2.59 10.30
C PRO A 72 -17.26 3.36 9.57
N ARG A 73 -17.44 4.67 9.42
CA ARG A 73 -16.39 5.57 8.91
C ARG A 73 -15.40 5.87 10.01
N SER A 74 -14.13 5.94 9.66
CA SER A 74 -13.02 6.32 10.53
C SER A 74 -12.10 7.32 9.84
N GLU A 75 -11.44 8.12 10.66
CA GLU A 75 -10.36 9.03 10.28
C GLU A 75 -9.04 8.53 10.87
N LEU A 76 -7.95 8.73 10.14
CA LEU A 76 -6.60 8.33 10.50
C LEU A 76 -5.62 9.38 10.00
N THR A 77 -4.85 10.01 10.90
CA THR A 77 -3.69 10.79 10.49
C THR A 77 -2.48 9.85 10.40
N ALA A 78 -1.88 9.73 9.23
CA ALA A 78 -0.74 8.85 9.03
C ALA A 78 0.15 9.24 7.85
N ASP A 79 1.43 8.95 7.99
CA ASP A 79 2.41 9.10 6.92
C ASP A 79 2.21 8.05 5.82
N MET A 80 2.64 8.37 4.60
CA MET A 80 2.71 7.42 3.50
C MET A 80 4.14 7.35 2.96
N HIS A 81 4.75 6.17 3.07
CA HIS A 81 6.15 5.94 2.73
C HIS A 81 6.28 5.28 1.36
N CYS A 82 6.99 5.90 0.42
CA CYS A 82 7.26 5.30 -0.89
C CYS A 82 8.58 4.55 -0.90
N ALA A 83 8.65 3.43 -1.64
CA ALA A 83 9.90 2.75 -1.92
C ALA A 83 10.93 3.64 -2.63
N GLY A 84 10.47 4.66 -3.34
CA GLY A 84 11.28 5.69 -4.00
C GLY A 84 11.90 6.72 -3.05
N LYS A 85 12.05 6.39 -1.75
CA LYS A 85 12.76 7.17 -0.72
C LYS A 85 12.15 8.53 -0.35
N PHE A 86 10.85 8.70 -0.56
CA PHE A 86 10.13 9.85 0.00
C PHE A 86 8.97 9.40 0.87
N THR A 87 8.63 10.24 1.84
CA THR A 87 7.44 10.11 2.69
C THR A 87 6.60 11.36 2.59
N THR A 88 5.29 11.20 2.34
CA THR A 88 4.34 12.30 2.54
C THR A 88 3.87 12.27 3.98
N LEU A 89 4.05 13.39 4.69
CA LEU A 89 3.77 13.49 6.12
C LEU A 89 2.32 13.92 6.38
N ASP A 90 1.80 13.53 7.55
CA ASP A 90 0.59 14.07 8.16
C ASP A 90 -0.65 14.02 7.25
N ASN A 91 -0.78 12.96 6.44
CA ASN A 91 -1.96 12.78 5.60
C ASN A 91 -3.15 12.39 6.49
N ILE A 92 -4.24 13.14 6.41
CA ILE A 92 -5.51 12.76 7.07
C ILE A 92 -6.28 11.87 6.11
N TRP A 93 -6.39 10.59 6.39
CA TRP A 93 -7.16 9.64 5.61
C TRP A 93 -8.52 9.42 6.23
N GLU A 94 -9.57 9.36 5.41
CA GLU A 94 -10.89 8.92 5.88
C GLU A 94 -11.48 7.83 4.98
N GLY A 95 -12.22 6.92 5.60
CA GLY A 95 -12.80 5.76 4.94
C GLY A 95 -13.21 4.69 5.94
N ILE A 96 -13.03 3.43 5.59
CA ILE A 96 -13.48 2.27 6.37
C ILE A 96 -12.25 1.52 6.86
N ARG A 97 -12.21 1.14 8.15
CA ARG A 97 -11.09 0.35 8.65
C ARG A 97 -11.06 -1.00 7.94
N ALA A 98 -9.87 -1.44 7.55
CA ALA A 98 -9.73 -2.73 6.85
C ALA A 98 -10.22 -3.89 7.74
N ARG A 99 -10.06 -3.77 9.06
CA ARG A 99 -10.58 -4.72 10.04
C ARG A 99 -12.10 -4.88 10.01
N ASP A 100 -12.85 -3.79 9.80
CA ASP A 100 -14.33 -3.82 9.80
C ASP A 100 -14.81 -4.55 8.54
N VAL A 101 -14.08 -4.41 7.42
CA VAL A 101 -14.33 -5.15 6.18
C VAL A 101 -13.99 -6.63 6.36
N VAL A 102 -12.89 -6.97 7.03
CA VAL A 102 -12.54 -8.37 7.35
C VAL A 102 -13.58 -8.98 8.29
N GLU A 103 -14.11 -8.24 9.27
CA GLU A 103 -15.18 -8.71 10.15
C GLU A 103 -16.49 -8.98 9.39
N ALA A 104 -16.84 -8.11 8.44
CA ALA A 104 -17.99 -8.29 7.57
C ALA A 104 -17.85 -9.49 6.61
N TYR A 105 -16.62 -9.76 6.13
CA TYR A 105 -16.31 -10.83 5.18
C TYR A 105 -15.17 -11.71 5.70
N PRO A 106 -15.41 -12.54 6.73
CA PRO A 106 -14.35 -13.18 7.51
C PRO A 106 -13.63 -14.31 6.75
N PRO A 107 -12.31 -14.49 6.98
CA PRO A 107 -11.55 -15.61 6.45
C PRO A 107 -11.87 -16.93 7.16
N LEU A 108 -11.48 -18.03 6.52
CA LEU A 108 -11.34 -19.33 7.18
C LEU A 108 -10.33 -19.22 8.35
N PRO A 109 -10.51 -19.95 9.46
CA PRO A 109 -9.49 -20.02 10.51
C PRO A 109 -8.13 -20.47 9.98
N GLY A 110 -7.06 -19.81 10.42
CA GLY A 110 -5.68 -20.15 10.05
C GLY A 110 -5.13 -19.43 8.82
N ILE A 111 -5.92 -18.60 8.14
CA ILE A 111 -5.42 -17.71 7.09
C ILE A 111 -4.48 -16.67 7.67
N THR A 112 -3.30 -16.54 7.05
CA THR A 112 -2.26 -15.58 7.48
C THR A 112 -2.00 -14.48 6.45
N ASN A 113 -2.50 -14.62 5.23
CA ASN A 113 -2.19 -13.71 4.13
C ASN A 113 -3.40 -13.49 3.24
N VAL A 114 -3.44 -12.31 2.64
CA VAL A 114 -4.30 -11.97 1.52
C VAL A 114 -3.45 -11.59 0.31
N ILE A 115 -4.04 -11.67 -0.87
CA ILE A 115 -3.60 -10.88 -2.03
C ILE A 115 -4.61 -9.75 -2.21
N VAL A 116 -4.13 -8.50 -2.21
CA VAL A 116 -4.95 -7.33 -2.48
C VAL A 116 -4.85 -6.97 -3.95
N TYR A 117 -5.93 -6.43 -4.52
CA TYR A 117 -6.02 -6.08 -5.93
C TYR A 117 -6.29 -4.60 -6.14
N GLY A 118 -5.67 -4.05 -7.18
CA GLY A 118 -6.03 -2.76 -7.77
C GLY A 118 -6.46 -2.93 -9.22
N GLN A 119 -6.85 -1.83 -9.86
CA GLN A 119 -7.12 -1.83 -11.31
C GLN A 119 -5.91 -2.27 -12.13
N TYR A 120 -6.19 -2.66 -13.38
CA TYR A 120 -5.18 -2.97 -14.41
C TYR A 120 -4.21 -4.08 -14.01
N GLY A 121 -4.70 -5.08 -13.27
CA GLY A 121 -3.93 -6.26 -12.88
C GLY A 121 -2.91 -6.02 -11.77
N TYR A 122 -2.99 -4.89 -11.07
CA TYR A 122 -2.14 -4.65 -9.91
C TYR A 122 -2.50 -5.59 -8.76
N SER A 123 -1.49 -6.15 -8.10
CA SER A 123 -1.67 -6.95 -6.90
C SER A 123 -0.52 -6.77 -5.91
N ALA A 124 -0.76 -7.06 -4.63
CA ALA A 124 0.27 -7.15 -3.61
C ALA A 124 -0.11 -8.21 -2.57
N ASN A 125 0.84 -8.99 -2.07
CA ASN A 125 0.61 -9.83 -0.90
C ASN A 125 0.39 -8.93 0.32
N VAL A 126 -0.43 -9.26 1.28
CA VAL A 126 -0.45 -8.55 2.58
C VAL A 126 -0.65 -9.59 3.67
N ARG A 127 0.10 -9.53 4.77
CA ARG A 127 -0.17 -10.39 5.92
C ARG A 127 -1.51 -9.96 6.52
N LEU A 128 -2.33 -10.91 6.93
CA LEU A 128 -3.64 -10.62 7.52
C LEU A 128 -3.49 -9.73 8.76
N ASP A 129 -2.46 -9.95 9.58
CA ASP A 129 -2.17 -9.09 10.75
C ASP A 129 -1.85 -7.64 10.37
N ASP A 130 -1.09 -7.42 9.28
CA ASP A 130 -0.78 -6.07 8.80
C ASP A 130 -2.06 -5.39 8.25
N LEU A 131 -2.99 -6.17 7.67
CA LEU A 131 -4.31 -5.68 7.21
C LEU A 131 -5.29 -5.43 8.37
N LEU A 132 -5.16 -6.16 9.48
CA LEU A 132 -5.99 -6.05 10.68
C LEU A 132 -5.49 -4.98 11.67
N ALA A 133 -4.33 -4.37 11.40
CA ALA A 133 -3.78 -3.28 12.19
C ALA A 133 -4.77 -2.11 12.30
N ASP A 134 -4.75 -1.44 13.45
CA ASP A 134 -5.71 -0.36 13.76
C ASP A 134 -5.58 0.84 12.81
N ASN A 135 -4.45 0.97 12.12
CA ASN A 135 -4.16 2.02 11.14
C ASN A 135 -4.30 1.56 9.68
N ALA A 136 -4.81 0.37 9.39
CA ALA A 136 -5.09 -0.07 8.02
C ALA A 136 -6.52 0.30 7.61
N MET A 137 -6.69 0.91 6.42
CA MET A 137 -8.00 1.36 5.96
C MET A 137 -8.18 1.34 4.43
N LEU A 138 -9.44 1.22 4.01
CA LEU A 138 -9.88 1.54 2.67
C LEU A 138 -10.28 3.02 2.65
N ALA A 139 -9.35 3.87 2.23
CA ALA A 139 -9.53 5.31 2.21
C ALA A 139 -10.30 5.75 0.95
N THR A 140 -11.28 6.64 1.13
CA THR A 140 -12.03 7.30 0.07
C THR A 140 -11.78 8.81 0.03
N HIS A 141 -11.25 9.37 1.13
CA HIS A 141 -10.88 10.77 1.26
C HIS A 141 -9.45 10.91 1.75
N GLN A 142 -8.86 12.05 1.42
CA GLN A 142 -7.57 12.50 1.90
C GLN A 142 -7.63 14.01 2.16
N ASP A 143 -7.39 14.41 3.40
CA ASP A 143 -7.41 15.79 3.92
C ASP A 143 -8.75 16.50 3.71
N GLY A 144 -9.82 15.85 4.16
CA GLY A 144 -11.19 16.35 4.10
C GLY A 144 -11.83 16.30 2.70
N GLU A 145 -11.06 16.00 1.66
CA GLU A 145 -11.52 15.96 0.28
C GLU A 145 -11.57 14.54 -0.27
N LEU A 146 -12.44 14.29 -1.26
CA LEU A 146 -12.40 13.04 -2.01
C LEU A 146 -11.02 12.82 -2.63
N LEU A 147 -10.56 11.57 -2.68
CA LEU A 147 -9.34 11.24 -3.42
C LEU A 147 -9.42 11.77 -4.84
N THR A 148 -8.33 12.33 -5.35
CA THR A 148 -8.25 12.62 -6.79
C THR A 148 -8.11 11.32 -7.58
N PRO A 149 -8.46 11.29 -8.88
CA PRO A 149 -8.21 10.14 -9.75
C PRO A 149 -6.77 9.61 -9.66
N GLU A 150 -5.80 10.51 -9.62
CA GLU A 150 -4.38 10.19 -9.53
C GLU A 150 -3.99 9.57 -8.18
N HIS A 151 -4.68 9.94 -7.10
CA HIS A 151 -4.40 9.46 -5.74
C HIS A 151 -5.22 8.23 -5.34
N GLY A 152 -6.13 7.77 -6.19
CA GLY A 152 -6.79 6.48 -6.03
C GLY A 152 -8.31 6.52 -6.02
N PHE A 153 -8.94 7.62 -6.45
CA PHE A 153 -10.39 7.68 -6.56
C PHE A 153 -10.98 6.45 -7.30
N PRO A 154 -12.04 5.82 -6.76
CA PRO A 154 -12.84 6.27 -5.62
C PRO A 154 -12.38 5.70 -4.28
N VAL A 155 -11.47 4.71 -4.27
CA VAL A 155 -11.00 4.04 -3.07
C VAL A 155 -9.58 3.49 -3.25
N ARG A 156 -8.75 3.61 -2.22
CA ARG A 156 -7.43 2.97 -2.14
C ARG A 156 -7.24 2.24 -0.82
N LEU A 157 -6.35 1.26 -0.81
CA LEU A 157 -5.89 0.66 0.45
C LEU A 157 -4.71 1.48 1.01
N VAL A 158 -4.73 1.74 2.30
CA VAL A 158 -3.68 2.43 3.06
C VAL A 158 -3.27 1.53 4.23
N ILE A 159 -1.97 1.25 4.34
CA ILE A 159 -1.36 0.48 5.44
C ILE A 159 -0.07 1.23 5.84
N PRO A 160 -0.14 2.20 6.76
CA PRO A 160 0.92 3.19 6.96
C PRO A 160 2.27 2.60 7.37
N HIS A 161 2.26 1.52 8.15
CA HIS A 161 3.48 0.86 8.62
C HIS A 161 4.18 0.02 7.52
N LEU A 162 3.58 -0.07 6.33
CA LEU A 162 4.16 -0.71 5.15
C LEU A 162 4.45 0.32 4.05
N TYR A 163 5.38 -0.02 3.16
CA TYR A 163 5.62 0.79 1.98
C TYR A 163 4.37 0.83 1.07
N SER A 164 4.16 1.98 0.43
CA SER A 164 2.91 2.27 -0.28
C SER A 164 2.59 1.36 -1.48
N TRP A 165 3.52 0.53 -1.96
CA TRP A 165 3.19 -0.50 -2.96
C TRP A 165 2.29 -1.61 -2.39
N LYS A 166 2.28 -1.79 -1.07
CA LYS A 166 1.40 -2.75 -0.38
C LYS A 166 -0.06 -2.27 -0.33
N GLY A 167 -0.28 -0.95 -0.46
CA GLY A 167 -1.59 -0.29 -0.47
C GLY A 167 -1.97 0.22 -1.86
N PRO A 168 -2.55 -0.63 -2.74
CA PRO A 168 -2.93 -0.24 -4.09
C PRO A 168 -3.91 0.92 -4.12
N LYS A 169 -3.68 1.81 -5.10
CA LYS A 169 -4.70 2.74 -5.59
C LYS A 169 -5.73 2.00 -6.44
N TRP A 170 -6.93 2.59 -6.56
CA TRP A 170 -8.02 2.01 -7.35
C TRP A 170 -8.31 0.58 -6.91
N PHE A 171 -8.47 0.43 -5.60
CA PHE A 171 -8.58 -0.85 -4.91
C PHE A 171 -9.83 -1.62 -5.39
N ARG A 172 -9.68 -2.93 -5.57
CA ARG A 172 -10.70 -3.83 -6.10
C ARG A 172 -11.12 -4.94 -5.13
N GLY A 173 -10.50 -5.03 -3.96
CA GLY A 173 -10.77 -6.07 -2.98
C GLY A 173 -9.57 -6.99 -2.76
N TRP A 174 -9.80 -8.13 -2.13
CA TRP A 174 -8.77 -9.10 -1.79
C TRP A 174 -9.27 -10.54 -1.80
N GLU A 175 -8.33 -11.47 -1.90
CA GLU A 175 -8.56 -12.90 -1.67
C GLU A 175 -7.75 -13.38 -0.48
N TYR A 176 -8.39 -14.11 0.43
CA TYR A 176 -7.72 -14.85 1.49
C TYR A 176 -6.98 -16.05 0.90
N LEU A 177 -5.68 -16.14 1.21
CA LEU A 177 -4.79 -17.14 0.64
C LEU A 177 -4.50 -18.27 1.62
N LEU A 178 -4.56 -19.51 1.12
CA LEU A 178 -4.05 -20.68 1.86
C LEU A 178 -2.52 -20.66 1.96
N GLU A 179 -1.85 -20.10 0.95
CA GLU A 179 -0.40 -19.93 0.93
C GLU A 179 -0.02 -18.54 0.38
N PRO A 180 1.01 -17.87 0.94
CA PRO A 180 1.43 -16.57 0.46
C PRO A 180 1.85 -16.61 -1.02
N ARG A 181 1.29 -15.70 -1.82
CA ARG A 181 1.65 -15.50 -3.23
C ARG A 181 2.20 -14.10 -3.46
N ARG A 182 3.26 -13.96 -4.25
CA ARG A 182 3.79 -12.65 -4.66
C ARG A 182 2.81 -11.93 -5.60
N GLY A 183 2.70 -10.62 -5.43
CA GLY A 183 2.01 -9.71 -6.32
C GLY A 183 2.96 -8.96 -7.25
N PHE A 184 2.45 -7.89 -7.85
CA PHE A 184 3.07 -7.19 -8.97
C PHE A 184 4.52 -6.75 -8.73
N TRP A 185 4.78 -5.96 -7.68
CA TRP A 185 6.13 -5.47 -7.39
C TRP A 185 7.02 -6.51 -6.71
N GLU A 186 6.42 -7.43 -5.95
CA GLU A 186 7.13 -8.48 -5.24
C GLU A 186 7.77 -9.49 -6.20
N GLU A 187 7.13 -9.75 -7.34
CA GLU A 187 7.72 -10.49 -8.47
C GLU A 187 8.85 -9.72 -9.18
N ARG A 188 8.94 -8.40 -8.97
CA ARG A 188 9.91 -7.49 -9.61
C ARG A 188 11.01 -7.04 -8.65
N GLY A 189 11.27 -7.83 -7.61
CA GLY A 189 12.39 -7.63 -6.70
C GLY A 189 12.08 -6.79 -5.46
N TYR A 190 10.82 -6.43 -5.21
CA TYR A 190 10.41 -5.79 -3.97
C TYR A 190 10.19 -6.83 -2.86
N HIS A 191 10.35 -6.42 -1.61
CA HIS A 191 10.22 -7.30 -0.46
C HIS A 191 8.78 -7.83 -0.28
N LEU A 192 8.64 -9.10 0.10
CA LEU A 192 7.34 -9.75 0.30
C LEU A 192 6.48 -9.09 1.37
N ARG A 193 7.05 -8.68 2.51
CA ARG A 193 6.29 -7.99 3.58
C ARG A 193 6.23 -6.48 3.35
N GLY A 194 7.36 -5.77 3.44
CA GLY A 194 7.41 -4.35 3.06
C GLY A 194 7.32 -3.39 4.24
N GLN A 195 7.75 -3.80 5.44
CA GLN A 195 7.73 -2.97 6.65
C GLN A 195 8.78 -1.83 6.54
N VAL A 196 8.33 -0.60 6.76
CA VAL A 196 9.10 0.62 6.44
C VAL A 196 10.31 0.83 7.37
N TRP A 197 10.13 0.65 8.67
CA TRP A 197 11.15 0.84 9.71
C TRP A 197 12.22 -0.24 9.73
N ALA A 198 11.90 -1.44 9.25
CA ALA A 198 12.80 -2.57 9.10
C ALA A 198 13.61 -2.50 7.79
N GLU A 199 13.45 -1.44 7.00
CA GLU A 199 14.03 -1.30 5.66
C GLU A 199 13.73 -2.49 4.74
N GLU A 200 12.57 -3.13 4.87
CA GLU A 200 12.15 -4.25 4.02
C GLU A 200 11.72 -3.74 2.63
N ARG A 201 12.68 -3.25 1.84
CA ARG A 201 12.44 -2.61 0.54
C ARG A 201 12.56 -3.59 -0.62
N TRP A 202 13.51 -4.51 -0.54
CA TRP A 202 13.93 -5.38 -1.64
C TRP A 202 13.90 -6.87 -1.25
N SER A 203 13.61 -7.74 -2.21
CA SER A 203 13.45 -9.18 -1.97
C SER A 203 14.71 -9.87 -1.48
N TYR A 204 15.91 -9.36 -1.78
CA TYR A 204 17.16 -9.95 -1.28
C TYR A 204 17.28 -9.90 0.26
N GLN A 205 16.55 -8.98 0.91
CA GLN A 205 16.57 -8.82 2.37
C GLN A 205 15.77 -9.92 3.08
N GLU A 206 14.90 -10.64 2.37
CA GLU A 206 14.09 -11.74 2.92
C GLU A 206 14.95 -12.93 3.36
N THR A 207 16.10 -13.12 2.72
CA THR A 207 17.06 -14.21 3.02
C THR A 207 18.22 -13.76 3.90
N HIS A 208 18.38 -12.43 4.08
CA HIS A 208 19.48 -11.82 4.82
C HIS A 208 18.96 -10.65 5.68
N PRO A 209 18.13 -10.93 6.70
CA PRO A 209 17.53 -9.88 7.51
C PRO A 209 18.62 -9.05 8.21
N GLY A 210 18.54 -7.73 8.08
CA GLY A 210 19.45 -6.78 8.75
C GLY A 210 20.77 -6.48 8.03
N ARG A 211 21.06 -7.11 6.88
CA ARG A 211 22.22 -6.73 6.07
C ARG A 211 21.87 -5.53 5.20
N LEU A 212 22.25 -4.33 5.63
CA LEU A 212 22.32 -3.18 4.73
C LEU A 212 23.26 -3.55 3.56
N PRO A 213 22.97 -3.12 2.32
CA PRO A 213 23.91 -3.31 1.22
C PRO A 213 25.25 -2.73 1.68
N SER A 214 26.32 -3.53 1.59
CA SER A 214 27.64 -3.10 1.99
C SER A 214 27.97 -1.79 1.27
N GLN A 215 28.27 -0.74 2.02
CA GLN A 215 29.00 0.38 1.48
C GLN A 215 30.42 -0.11 1.20
N SER A 216 30.61 -0.87 0.12
CA SER A 216 31.93 -1.09 -0.43
C SER A 216 32.35 0.22 -1.06
N ALA A 217 33.18 0.96 -0.33
CA ALA A 217 34.11 1.89 -0.93
C ALA A 217 34.93 1.11 -1.95
N ASP A 218 34.59 1.25 -3.22
CA ASP A 218 35.55 1.07 -4.29
C ASP A 218 35.42 2.26 -5.25
N ARG A 219 36.37 3.19 -5.10
CA ARG A 219 36.68 4.14 -6.16
C ARG A 219 37.44 3.33 -7.21
N GLY A 220 36.76 2.91 -8.26
CA GLY A 220 37.43 2.15 -9.30
C GLY A 220 36.51 1.76 -10.43
N GLU A 221 36.48 2.61 -11.44
CA GLU A 221 36.12 2.29 -12.83
C GLU A 221 34.63 2.08 -13.15
N ASN A 222 34.18 2.96 -14.04
CA ASN A 222 32.91 2.95 -14.75
C ASN A 222 33.06 2.07 -16.00
N PRO A 223 32.35 0.94 -16.13
CA PRO A 223 31.99 0.40 -17.43
C PRO A 223 30.56 0.84 -17.72
N GLY A 224 30.41 1.78 -18.65
CA GLY A 224 29.10 2.15 -19.14
C GLY A 224 28.37 0.93 -19.71
N ASN A 225 27.12 0.73 -19.32
CA ASN A 225 26.06 0.39 -20.27
C ASN A 225 24.68 0.55 -19.65
N GLY A 226 23.78 1.12 -20.44
CA GLY A 226 22.48 1.64 -20.06
C GLY A 226 21.51 0.61 -19.48
N PHE A 227 20.75 1.09 -18.49
CA PHE A 227 19.37 0.71 -18.30
C PHE A 227 18.56 1.99 -18.09
N ASP A 228 18.28 2.68 -19.20
CA ASP A 228 17.18 3.64 -19.24
C ASP A 228 15.88 2.86 -19.04
N GLY A 229 15.23 3.07 -17.90
CA GLY A 229 13.84 2.64 -17.73
C GLY A 229 12.99 3.28 -18.83
N PRO A 230 11.99 2.58 -19.40
CA PRO A 230 11.27 3.10 -20.54
C PRO A 230 10.54 4.40 -20.17
N SER A 231 11.07 5.49 -20.69
CA SER A 231 10.37 6.75 -20.91
C SER A 231 9.14 6.49 -21.77
N GLY A 232 8.03 7.16 -21.45
CA GLY A 232 6.73 6.97 -22.08
C GLY A 232 6.79 6.95 -23.60
N GLN A 233 6.07 5.99 -24.18
CA GLN A 233 5.65 6.04 -25.57
C GLN A 233 4.14 6.29 -25.60
N GLU A 234 3.80 7.44 -26.19
CA GLU A 234 2.52 7.67 -26.83
C GLU A 234 2.25 6.56 -27.85
N TYR A 235 1.05 5.99 -27.80
CA TYR A 235 0.49 5.29 -28.96
C TYR A 235 -0.70 6.11 -29.44
N ALA A 236 -0.53 6.71 -30.62
CA ALA A 236 -1.61 7.17 -31.46
C ALA A 236 -2.32 5.96 -32.08
N GLY A 237 -3.65 5.94 -31.99
CA GLY A 237 -4.55 4.94 -32.54
C GLY A 237 -5.97 5.18 -32.05
#